data_AF-A0A359E8C0-F1
#
_entry.id   AF-A0A359E8C0-F1
#
_cell.length_a   1.000
_cell.length_b   1.000
_cell.length_c   1.000
_cell.angle_alpha   90.00
_cell.angle_beta   90.00
_cell.angle_gamma   90.00
#
_symmetry.space_group_name_H-M   'P 1'
#
loop_
_entity.id
_entity.type
_entity.pdbx_description
1 polymer ?
#
loop_
_entity_poly.entity_id
_entity_poly.type
_entity_poly.pdbx_seq_one_letter_code
_entity_poly.pdbx_strand_id
1 'polypeptide(L)'
;MPYLFGGDGSFIALPNKDIDDIKGILAFCKKAVKDAYDLEMAIGLVSIKELRERGHEISVARLQLSEFIDQTIFWGSGVTFAETLIKEEDRLKDVTPIEADFSGLECRWSQVPSNKDEVAAYIIQAFGENENETVDIYEACFKKIEEIYGTEDDFHPIRESELQMTTNPISLGVEWKLRTQPPTLIKKLKHIGMMIFQLVTGLYLMKFKKKTSATDWGDYKPDLVRHADYKKFGDGLRFVASGTIKQRLELTKFLDNLFQNKKLAYGIHSSFAAMVTCYVKSYQKDHIHFVDGTDGGYAKASQELKNRRAELNK
;
A
#
# COMPACT_ATOMS: atom_id res chain seq x y z
N MET A 1 5.65 14.43 -2.09
CA MET A 1 6.44 13.64 -3.05
C MET A 1 5.50 12.61 -3.66
N PRO A 2 5.55 12.35 -4.97
CA PRO A 2 4.72 11.32 -5.58
C PRO A 2 5.14 9.93 -5.09
N TYR A 3 4.21 9.12 -4.60
CA TYR A 3 4.47 7.76 -4.13
C TYR A 3 3.33 6.81 -4.46
N LEU A 4 3.61 5.52 -4.56
CA LEU A 4 2.65 4.46 -4.81
C LEU A 4 2.99 3.23 -3.98
N PHE A 5 1.97 2.67 -3.33
CA PHE A 5 2.07 1.34 -2.73
C PHE A 5 1.59 0.29 -3.72
N GLY A 6 2.51 -0.53 -4.23
CA GLY A 6 2.27 -1.52 -5.29
C GLY A 6 1.71 -2.86 -4.78
N GLY A 7 1.74 -3.09 -3.47
CA GLY A 7 1.32 -4.34 -2.84
C GLY A 7 2.48 -5.12 -2.23
N ASP A 8 3.35 -5.67 -3.09
CA ASP A 8 4.62 -6.32 -2.69
C ASP A 8 5.81 -5.34 -2.64
N GLY A 9 5.56 -4.04 -2.79
CA GLY A 9 6.58 -3.01 -2.77
C GLY A 9 6.01 -1.59 -2.83
N SER A 10 6.90 -0.60 -2.84
CA SER A 10 6.55 0.83 -2.89
C SER A 10 7.44 1.56 -3.89
N PHE A 11 6.88 2.57 -4.55
CA PHE A 11 7.58 3.46 -5.47
C PHE A 11 7.50 4.89 -4.96
N ILE A 12 8.60 5.63 -5.09
CA ILE A 12 8.67 7.04 -4.70
C ILE A 12 9.42 7.77 -5.81
N ALA A 13 8.82 8.83 -6.35
CA ALA A 13 9.52 9.73 -7.26
C ALA A 13 10.30 10.76 -6.44
N LEU A 14 11.62 10.77 -6.66
CA LEU A 14 12.57 11.60 -5.91
C LEU A 14 13.24 12.62 -6.84
N PRO A 15 13.55 13.83 -6.35
CA PRO A 15 14.39 14.76 -7.10
C PRO A 15 15.80 14.18 -7.27
N ASN A 16 16.52 14.61 -8.30
CA ASN A 16 17.93 14.24 -8.51
C ASN A 16 18.84 15.06 -7.57
N LYS A 17 18.68 14.87 -6.27
CA LYS A 17 19.43 15.55 -5.21
C LYS A 17 19.67 14.56 -4.06
N ASP A 18 20.83 14.65 -3.42
CA ASP A 18 21.21 13.85 -2.24
C ASP A 18 21.09 12.33 -2.51
N ILE A 19 21.38 11.91 -3.75
CA ILE A 19 21.17 10.53 -4.22
C ILE A 19 22.01 9.52 -3.44
N ASP A 20 23.25 9.86 -3.09
CA ASP A 20 24.11 8.96 -2.32
C ASP A 20 23.59 8.75 -0.89
N ASP A 21 23.05 9.81 -0.26
CA ASP A 21 22.39 9.71 1.05
C ASP A 21 21.13 8.84 0.95
N ILE A 22 20.32 9.05 -0.09
CA ILE A 22 19.13 8.24 -0.36
C ILE A 22 19.52 6.77 -0.53
N LYS A 23 20.56 6.46 -1.33
CA LYS A 23 21.05 5.08 -1.49
C LYS A 23 21.47 4.48 -0.16
N GLY A 24 22.19 5.24 0.68
CA GLY A 24 22.58 4.80 2.02
C GLY A 24 21.38 4.49 2.91
N ILE A 25 20.35 5.35 2.90
CA ILE A 25 19.10 5.15 3.65
C ILE A 25 18.37 3.90 3.14
N LEU A 26 18.26 3.71 1.83
CA LEU A 26 17.63 2.52 1.24
C LEU A 26 18.40 1.24 1.59
N ALA A 27 19.73 1.27 1.56
CA ALA A 27 20.59 0.16 1.98
C ALA A 27 20.39 -0.17 3.47
N PHE A 28 20.21 0.84 4.33
CA PHE A 28 19.84 0.62 5.72
C PHE A 28 18.47 -0.02 5.87
N CYS A 29 17.46 0.43 5.12
CA CYS A 29 16.13 -0.20 5.12
C CYS A 29 16.20 -1.68 4.71
N LYS A 30 16.96 -2.03 3.66
CA LYS A 30 17.20 -3.42 3.23
C LYS A 30 17.74 -4.27 4.37
N LYS A 31 18.80 -3.77 5.03
CA LYS A 31 19.42 -4.44 6.18
C LYS A 31 18.47 -4.55 7.38
N ALA A 32 17.77 -3.47 7.73
CA ALA A 32 16.85 -3.43 8.86
C ALA A 32 15.70 -4.43 8.71
N VAL A 33 15.15 -4.59 7.50
CA VAL A 33 14.11 -5.58 7.19
C VAL A 33 14.66 -7.01 7.33
N LYS A 34 15.87 -7.27 6.80
CA LYS A 34 16.54 -8.56 6.95
C LYS A 34 16.81 -8.90 8.42
N ASP A 35 17.37 -7.97 9.18
CA ASP A 35 17.70 -8.16 10.60
C ASP A 35 16.44 -8.31 11.48
N ALA A 36 15.34 -7.62 11.15
CA ALA A 36 14.10 -7.65 11.93
C ALA A 36 13.22 -8.88 11.64
N TYR A 37 13.17 -9.32 10.38
CA TYR A 37 12.16 -10.29 9.91
C TYR A 37 12.74 -11.48 9.14
N ASP A 38 14.04 -11.51 8.88
CA ASP A 38 14.69 -12.49 8.00
C ASP A 38 14.12 -12.51 6.57
N LEU A 39 13.64 -11.35 6.09
CA LEU A 39 13.09 -11.19 4.75
C LEU A 39 14.09 -10.50 3.83
N GLU A 40 14.19 -11.00 2.59
CA GLU A 40 14.93 -10.34 1.52
C GLU A 40 14.06 -9.26 0.87
N MET A 41 14.62 -8.06 0.69
CA MET A 41 13.94 -6.93 0.05
C MET A 41 14.72 -6.47 -1.18
N ALA A 42 14.07 -6.49 -2.34
CA ALA A 42 14.57 -5.83 -3.54
C ALA A 42 14.35 -4.33 -3.42
N ILE A 43 15.41 -3.54 -3.55
CA ILE A 43 15.37 -2.09 -3.40
C ILE A 43 16.44 -1.44 -4.26
N GLY A 44 16.12 -0.30 -4.84
CA GLY A 44 17.04 0.40 -5.73
C GLY A 44 16.47 1.72 -6.23
N LEU A 45 17.31 2.44 -6.97
CA LEU A 45 16.92 3.67 -7.67
C LEU A 45 17.01 3.43 -9.17
N VAL A 46 16.03 3.93 -9.90
CA VAL A 46 16.03 3.93 -11.37
C VAL A 46 15.82 5.35 -11.84
N SER A 47 16.70 5.84 -12.72
CA SER A 47 16.58 7.18 -13.25
C SER A 47 15.52 7.24 -14.36
N ILE A 48 14.79 8.35 -14.46
CA ILE A 48 13.82 8.57 -15.55
C ILE A 48 14.52 8.53 -16.91
N LYS A 49 15.76 9.02 -16.98
CA LYS A 49 16.58 8.96 -18.21
C LYS A 49 16.78 7.51 -18.66
N GLU A 50 17.16 6.63 -17.76
CA GLU A 50 17.36 5.21 -18.05
C GLU A 50 16.05 4.52 -18.49
N LEU A 51 14.92 4.83 -17.84
CA LEU A 51 13.61 4.30 -18.26
C LEU A 51 13.31 4.65 -19.72
N ARG A 52 13.49 5.92 -20.09
CA ARG A 52 13.24 6.41 -21.44
C ARG A 52 14.21 5.85 -22.48
N GLU A 53 15.49 5.74 -22.13
CA GLU A 53 16.49 5.10 -23.01
C GLU A 53 16.16 3.64 -23.31
N ARG A 54 15.45 2.96 -22.41
CA ARG A 54 14.93 1.60 -22.60
C ARG A 54 13.51 1.54 -23.16
N GLY A 55 12.94 2.67 -23.59
CA GLY A 55 11.61 2.73 -24.23
C GLY A 55 10.43 2.67 -23.27
N HIS A 56 10.66 2.87 -21.97
CA HIS A 56 9.61 2.88 -20.95
C HIS A 56 9.32 4.31 -20.49
N GLU A 57 8.10 4.77 -20.75
CA GLU A 57 7.63 6.07 -20.27
C GLU A 57 6.96 5.97 -18.90
N ILE A 58 7.03 7.08 -18.16
CA ILE A 58 6.35 7.25 -16.89
C ILE A 58 5.83 8.68 -16.76
N SER A 59 4.54 8.78 -16.46
CA SER A 59 3.83 10.03 -16.21
C SER A 59 3.28 10.00 -14.80
N VAL A 60 3.23 11.17 -14.17
CA VAL A 60 2.74 11.33 -12.80
C VAL A 60 1.67 12.39 -12.79
N ALA A 61 0.51 12.06 -12.22
CA ALA A 61 -0.56 13.00 -11.96
C ALA A 61 -0.88 13.02 -10.46
N ARG A 62 -1.41 14.15 -10.00
CA ARG A 62 -1.93 14.31 -8.65
C ARG A 62 -3.45 14.42 -8.73
N LEU A 63 -4.15 13.48 -8.12
CA LEU A 63 -5.60 13.47 -8.00
C LEU A 63 -5.97 13.89 -6.58
N GLN A 64 -6.64 15.03 -6.46
CA GLN A 64 -7.19 15.46 -5.16
C GLN A 64 -8.51 14.72 -4.91
N LEU A 65 -8.52 13.84 -3.92
CA LEU A 65 -9.73 13.08 -3.52
C LEU A 65 -10.56 13.84 -2.48
N SER A 66 -9.90 14.66 -1.66
CA SER A 66 -10.56 15.51 -0.65
C SER A 66 -9.69 16.73 -0.34
N GLU A 67 -10.17 17.62 0.54
CA GLU A 67 -9.37 18.76 1.02
C GLU A 67 -8.04 18.34 1.67
N PHE A 68 -7.94 17.10 2.15
CA PHE A 68 -6.79 16.59 2.90
C PHE A 68 -6.05 15.46 2.18
N ILE A 69 -6.57 14.95 1.06
CA ILE A 69 -5.98 13.82 0.34
C ILE A 69 -5.65 14.19 -1.09
N ASP A 70 -4.36 14.07 -1.38
CA ASP A 70 -3.81 13.96 -2.71
C ASP A 70 -3.35 12.51 -2.93
N GLN A 71 -3.97 11.83 -3.88
CA GLN A 71 -3.48 10.56 -4.39
C GLN A 71 -2.54 10.80 -5.57
N THR A 72 -1.43 10.06 -5.60
CA THR A 72 -0.55 10.03 -6.77
C THR A 72 -1.00 8.96 -7.73
N ILE A 73 -1.11 9.32 -9.01
CA ILE A 73 -1.34 8.40 -10.11
C ILE A 73 -0.04 8.28 -10.89
N PHE A 74 0.46 7.05 -11.04
CA PHE A 74 1.51 6.74 -11.99
C PHE A 74 0.93 6.07 -13.23
N TRP A 75 1.34 6.55 -14.40
CA TRP A 75 0.88 6.05 -15.69
C TRP A 75 2.07 5.69 -16.58
N GLY A 76 1.93 4.62 -17.37
CA GLY A 76 2.98 4.10 -18.24
C GLY A 76 3.78 2.94 -17.62
N SER A 77 4.42 2.18 -18.50
CA SER A 77 5.11 0.92 -18.17
C SER A 77 6.38 1.08 -17.33
N GLY A 78 6.85 2.32 -17.13
CA GLY A 78 8.06 2.61 -16.36
C GLY A 78 8.00 2.15 -14.90
N VAL A 79 6.81 2.12 -14.26
CA VAL A 79 6.65 1.61 -12.88
C VAL A 79 6.95 0.11 -12.84
N THR A 80 6.25 -0.68 -13.67
CA THR A 80 6.50 -2.12 -13.78
C THR A 80 7.94 -2.42 -14.16
N PHE A 81 8.48 -1.70 -15.15
CA PHE A 81 9.84 -1.95 -15.60
C PHE A 81 10.89 -1.64 -14.52
N ALA A 82 10.71 -0.55 -13.77
CA ALA A 82 11.57 -0.23 -12.64
C ALA A 82 11.54 -1.33 -11.56
N GLU A 83 10.36 -1.91 -11.29
CA GLU A 83 10.21 -3.05 -10.37
C GLU A 83 11.03 -4.26 -10.83
N THR A 84 10.92 -4.62 -12.11
CA THR A 84 11.68 -5.73 -12.70
C THR A 84 13.17 -5.47 -12.58
N LEU A 85 13.62 -4.27 -12.94
CA LEU A 85 15.04 -3.93 -12.93
C LEU A 85 15.67 -4.03 -11.54
N ILE A 86 15.00 -3.55 -10.48
CA ILE A 86 15.54 -3.64 -9.11
C ILE A 86 15.51 -5.06 -8.53
N LYS A 87 14.71 -5.97 -9.12
CA LYS A 87 14.65 -7.38 -8.73
C LYS A 87 15.71 -8.22 -9.44
N GLU A 88 16.09 -7.82 -10.65
CA GLU A 88 17.13 -8.48 -11.46
C GLU A 88 18.54 -7.99 -11.10
N GLU A 89 18.69 -6.71 -10.76
CA GLU A 89 19.98 -6.08 -10.47
C GLU A 89 20.03 -5.55 -9.02
N ASP A 90 21.03 -5.96 -8.22
CA ASP A 90 21.27 -5.33 -6.92
C ASP A 90 21.91 -3.95 -7.09
N ARG A 91 21.07 -2.93 -7.27
CA ARG A 91 21.49 -1.56 -7.58
C ARG A 91 22.06 -0.79 -6.38
N LEU A 92 22.04 -1.40 -5.19
CA LEU A 92 22.64 -0.85 -3.97
C LEU A 92 23.84 -1.68 -3.48
N LYS A 93 24.39 -2.52 -4.37
CA LYS A 93 25.61 -3.26 -4.07
C LYS A 93 26.74 -2.30 -3.67
N ASP A 94 27.47 -2.66 -2.63
CA ASP A 94 28.61 -1.91 -2.08
C ASP A 94 28.28 -0.50 -1.54
N VAL A 95 27.00 -0.15 -1.39
CA VAL A 95 26.56 1.09 -0.74
C VAL A 95 26.65 0.95 0.78
N THR A 96 27.26 1.93 1.44
CA THR A 96 27.32 1.97 2.91
C THR A 96 25.98 2.43 3.49
N PRO A 97 25.35 1.65 4.40
CA PRO A 97 24.09 2.03 5.03
C PRO A 97 24.16 3.32 5.86
N ILE A 98 23.15 4.18 5.74
CA ILE A 98 22.94 5.38 6.57
C ILE A 98 21.67 5.16 7.40
N GLU A 99 21.75 5.33 8.72
CA GLU A 99 20.64 5.07 9.64
C GLU A 99 19.39 5.87 9.25
N ALA A 100 18.29 5.16 8.97
CA ALA A 100 17.01 5.73 8.64
C ALA A 100 16.17 5.95 9.90
N ASP A 101 15.33 6.99 9.89
CA ASP A 101 14.35 7.21 10.95
C ASP A 101 13.03 6.48 10.65
N PHE A 102 12.72 5.48 11.48
CA PHE A 102 11.45 4.74 11.43
C PHE A 102 10.40 5.29 12.40
N SER A 103 10.63 6.45 13.02
CA SER A 103 9.71 7.04 14.00
C SER A 103 8.29 7.28 13.46
N GLY A 104 8.12 7.44 12.15
CA GLY A 104 6.79 7.60 11.54
C GLY A 104 6.05 6.30 11.23
N LEU A 105 6.68 5.12 11.33
CA LEU A 105 6.00 3.86 11.04
C LEU A 105 5.18 3.42 12.25
N GLU A 106 3.85 3.44 12.15
CA GLU A 106 2.98 2.98 13.23
C GLU A 106 1.94 1.99 12.69
N CYS A 107 1.70 0.91 13.42
CA CYS A 107 0.63 -0.02 13.09
C CYS A 107 0.06 -0.58 14.38
N ARG A 108 -0.98 0.09 14.88
CA ARG A 108 -1.61 -0.22 16.17
C ARG A 108 -3.09 -0.56 16.03
N TRP A 109 -3.56 -0.76 14.82
CA TRP A 109 -4.91 -1.22 14.55
C TRP A 109 -4.91 -2.75 14.50
N SER A 110 -5.92 -3.35 15.11
CA SER A 110 -6.27 -4.74 14.85
C SER A 110 -6.72 -4.89 13.39
N GLN A 111 -6.68 -6.12 12.88
CA GLN A 111 -7.31 -6.44 11.60
C GLN A 111 -8.79 -6.05 11.64
N VAL A 112 -9.27 -5.52 10.52
CA VAL A 112 -10.65 -5.02 10.37
C VAL A 112 -11.45 -6.10 9.63
N PRO A 113 -12.30 -6.89 10.32
CA PRO A 113 -13.03 -7.98 9.70
C PRO A 113 -14.00 -7.47 8.62
N SER A 114 -14.26 -8.32 7.62
CA SER A 114 -15.34 -8.05 6.66
C SER A 114 -16.67 -7.93 7.40
N ASN A 115 -17.51 -7.00 6.97
CA ASN A 115 -18.91 -6.92 7.37
C ASN A 115 -19.84 -7.78 6.49
N LYS A 116 -19.26 -8.52 5.54
CA LYS A 116 -19.92 -9.43 4.61
C LYS A 116 -19.24 -10.81 4.74
N ASP A 117 -18.86 -11.42 3.62
CA ASP A 117 -18.23 -12.74 3.63
C ASP A 117 -16.70 -12.63 3.65
N GLU A 118 -16.15 -11.67 2.91
CA GLU A 118 -14.70 -11.58 2.68
C GLU A 118 -14.23 -10.15 2.42
N VAL A 119 -12.91 -9.97 2.46
CA VAL A 119 -12.18 -8.82 1.92
C VAL A 119 -11.34 -9.33 0.77
N ALA A 120 -11.39 -8.68 -0.39
CA ALA A 120 -10.63 -9.09 -1.57
C ALA A 120 -9.73 -7.95 -2.06
N ALA A 121 -8.44 -8.24 -2.22
CA ALA A 121 -7.45 -7.38 -2.85
C ALA A 121 -7.37 -7.70 -4.35
N TYR A 122 -7.46 -6.67 -5.19
CA TYR A 122 -7.48 -6.77 -6.64
C TYR A 122 -6.34 -5.97 -7.24
N ILE A 123 -5.69 -6.52 -8.27
CA ILE A 123 -4.78 -5.79 -9.16
C ILE A 123 -5.19 -6.06 -10.59
N ILE A 124 -5.45 -5.02 -11.38
CA ILE A 124 -5.92 -5.12 -12.77
C ILE A 124 -5.04 -4.24 -13.65
N GLN A 125 -4.40 -4.85 -14.65
CA GLN A 125 -3.54 -4.17 -15.62
C GLN A 125 -4.08 -4.38 -17.04
N ALA A 126 -4.48 -3.30 -17.71
CA ALA A 126 -5.04 -3.34 -19.05
C ALA A 126 -3.95 -3.26 -20.13
N PHE A 127 -4.23 -3.83 -21.30
CA PHE A 127 -3.37 -3.85 -22.48
C PHE A 127 -4.21 -3.47 -23.71
N GLY A 128 -4.32 -2.17 -24.00
CA GLY A 128 -4.88 -1.68 -25.26
C GLY A 128 -3.82 -1.56 -26.35
N GLU A 129 -4.24 -1.57 -27.62
CA GLU A 129 -3.36 -1.28 -28.77
C GLU A 129 -2.88 0.19 -28.76
N ASN A 130 -3.66 1.05 -28.11
CA ASN A 130 -3.33 2.45 -27.88
C ASN A 130 -3.86 2.91 -26.50
N GLU A 131 -3.54 4.15 -26.15
CA GLU A 131 -3.90 4.74 -24.86
C GLU A 131 -5.42 4.86 -24.67
N ASN A 132 -6.18 5.25 -25.69
CA ASN A 132 -7.64 5.38 -25.59
C ASN A 132 -8.30 4.02 -25.30
N GLU A 133 -7.89 2.97 -25.99
CA GLU A 133 -8.42 1.62 -25.72
C GLU A 133 -8.07 1.14 -24.31
N THR A 134 -6.87 1.47 -23.82
CA THR A 134 -6.48 1.16 -22.44
C THR A 134 -7.39 1.87 -21.43
N VAL A 135 -7.73 3.12 -21.69
CA VAL A 135 -8.69 3.90 -20.89
C VAL A 135 -10.08 3.25 -20.95
N ASP A 136 -10.58 2.91 -22.14
CA ASP A 136 -11.90 2.28 -22.31
C ASP A 136 -12.02 0.96 -21.51
N ILE A 137 -10.95 0.17 -21.47
CA ILE A 137 -10.91 -1.08 -20.67
C ILE A 137 -11.01 -0.76 -19.17
N TYR A 138 -10.30 0.26 -18.68
CA TYR A 138 -10.39 0.66 -17.28
C TYR A 138 -11.76 1.24 -16.94
N GLU A 139 -12.37 2.04 -17.82
CA GLU A 139 -13.74 2.54 -17.64
C GLU A 139 -14.74 1.39 -17.54
N ALA A 140 -14.62 0.37 -18.39
CA ALA A 140 -15.43 -0.83 -18.30
C ALA A 140 -15.23 -1.58 -16.98
N CYS A 141 -13.99 -1.67 -16.48
CA CYS A 141 -13.70 -2.24 -15.16
C CYS A 141 -14.36 -1.44 -14.03
N PHE A 142 -14.23 -0.11 -14.01
CA PHE A 142 -14.85 0.73 -12.98
C PHE A 142 -16.36 0.59 -12.96
N LYS A 143 -16.99 0.67 -14.14
CA LYS A 143 -18.45 0.47 -14.26
C LYS A 143 -18.87 -0.90 -13.76
N LYS A 144 -18.13 -1.96 -14.10
CA LYS A 144 -18.44 -3.32 -13.64
C LYS A 144 -18.29 -3.46 -12.12
N ILE A 145 -17.26 -2.84 -11.54
CA ILE A 145 -17.06 -2.81 -10.09
C ILE A 145 -18.26 -2.14 -9.42
N GLU A 146 -18.68 -0.95 -9.89
CA GLU A 146 -19.85 -0.23 -9.36
C GLU A 146 -21.15 -1.04 -9.51
N GLU A 147 -21.37 -1.70 -10.65
CA GLU A 147 -22.53 -2.57 -10.88
C GLU A 147 -22.60 -3.73 -9.88
N ILE A 148 -21.46 -4.32 -9.52
CA ILE A 148 -21.39 -5.52 -8.67
C ILE A 148 -21.36 -5.15 -7.18
N TYR A 149 -20.53 -4.17 -6.82
CA TYR A 149 -20.21 -3.81 -5.44
C TYR A 149 -21.04 -2.65 -4.90
N GLY A 150 -21.62 -1.82 -5.78
CA GLY A 150 -22.32 -0.60 -5.42
C GLY A 150 -21.39 0.60 -5.32
N THR A 151 -21.71 1.49 -4.40
CA THR A 151 -20.94 2.71 -4.13
C THR A 151 -19.69 2.42 -3.30
N GLU A 152 -18.76 3.36 -3.23
CA GLU A 152 -17.55 3.24 -2.40
C GLU A 152 -17.84 2.85 -0.95
N ASP A 153 -18.91 3.39 -0.36
CA ASP A 153 -19.33 3.07 1.02
C ASP A 153 -19.81 1.61 1.18
N ASP A 154 -20.36 1.02 0.11
CA ASP A 154 -20.89 -0.35 0.12
C ASP A 154 -19.76 -1.39 0.22
N PHE A 155 -18.64 -1.12 -0.45
CA PHE A 155 -17.48 -2.03 -0.49
C PHE A 155 -16.26 -1.53 0.27
N HIS A 156 -16.36 -0.40 0.97
CA HIS A 156 -15.27 0.14 1.78
C HIS A 156 -14.74 -0.93 2.76
N PRO A 157 -13.43 -1.25 2.73
CA PRO A 157 -12.88 -2.35 3.52
C PRO A 157 -12.67 -1.99 4.99
N ILE A 158 -12.70 -0.70 5.34
CA ILE A 158 -12.53 -0.20 6.71
C ILE A 158 -13.84 0.41 7.21
N ARG A 159 -14.28 0.04 8.41
CA ARG A 159 -15.46 0.65 9.05
C ARG A 159 -15.10 1.18 10.42
N GLU A 160 -15.67 2.34 10.76
CA GLU A 160 -15.41 2.99 12.05
C GLU A 160 -15.74 2.08 13.25
N SER A 161 -16.85 1.34 13.16
CA SER A 161 -17.30 0.42 14.23
C SER A 161 -16.31 -0.70 14.51
N GLU A 162 -15.62 -1.17 13.47
CA GLU A 162 -14.69 -2.30 13.52
C GLU A 162 -13.24 -1.86 13.81
N LEU A 163 -12.94 -0.56 13.74
CA LEU A 163 -11.61 -0.05 14.09
C LEU A 163 -11.35 -0.20 15.59
N GLN A 164 -10.45 -1.10 15.93
CA GLN A 164 -10.01 -1.33 17.31
C GLN A 164 -8.49 -1.27 17.37
N MET A 165 -7.95 -0.58 18.38
CA MET A 165 -6.50 -0.62 18.60
C MET A 165 -6.10 -1.97 19.17
N THR A 166 -5.02 -2.53 18.66
CA THR A 166 -4.48 -3.80 19.15
C THR A 166 -3.73 -3.60 20.45
N THR A 167 -3.99 -4.49 21.41
CA THR A 167 -3.18 -4.67 22.63
C THR A 167 -2.32 -5.93 22.54
N ASN A 168 -2.36 -6.64 21.41
CA ASN A 168 -1.64 -7.90 21.22
C ASN A 168 -0.13 -7.62 21.08
N PRO A 169 0.71 -8.12 21.99
CA PRO A 169 2.16 -7.90 21.93
C PRO A 169 2.81 -8.45 20.65
N ILE A 170 2.22 -9.48 20.02
CA ILE A 170 2.74 -10.07 18.78
C ILE A 170 2.50 -9.13 17.60
N SER A 171 1.32 -8.51 17.51
CA SER A 171 0.97 -7.56 16.45
C SER A 171 1.79 -6.27 16.58
N LEU A 172 1.91 -5.74 17.79
CA LEU A 172 2.84 -4.64 18.13
C LEU A 172 4.31 -5.04 17.90
N GLY A 173 4.53 -6.36 17.90
CA GLY A 173 5.77 -7.06 17.63
C GLY A 173 6.40 -6.74 16.27
N VAL A 174 5.60 -6.27 15.31
CA VAL A 174 6.07 -5.83 14.01
C VAL A 174 6.69 -4.44 14.13
N GLU A 175 5.94 -3.46 14.63
CA GLU A 175 6.39 -2.06 14.78
C GLU A 175 7.73 -1.95 15.56
N TRP A 176 7.82 -2.55 16.76
CA TRP A 176 9.02 -2.40 17.60
C TRP A 176 10.28 -3.04 16.98
N LYS A 177 10.15 -4.13 16.22
CA LYS A 177 11.30 -4.83 15.62
C LYS A 177 12.03 -3.96 14.61
N LEU A 178 11.28 -3.16 13.86
CA LEU A 178 11.84 -2.24 12.87
C LEU A 178 12.21 -0.89 13.49
N ARG A 179 11.37 -0.30 14.35
CA ARG A 179 11.64 1.01 15.00
C ARG A 179 12.82 1.00 15.95
N THR A 180 13.27 -0.17 16.40
CA THR A 180 14.42 -0.31 17.30
C THR A 180 15.71 -0.68 16.58
N GLN A 181 15.73 -0.67 15.24
CA GLN A 181 16.96 -0.90 14.47
C GLN A 181 17.89 0.34 14.52
N PRO A 182 19.23 0.15 14.61
CA PRO A 182 19.90 -1.08 15.02
C PRO A 182 19.58 -1.42 16.50
N PRO A 183 19.43 -2.73 16.83
CA PRO A 183 18.84 -3.16 18.09
C PRO A 183 19.75 -2.86 19.29
N THR A 184 19.27 -2.01 20.20
CA THR A 184 19.89 -1.83 21.52
C THR A 184 18.86 -2.02 22.63
N LEU A 185 19.28 -2.57 23.78
CA LEU A 185 18.40 -2.83 24.93
C LEU A 185 17.70 -1.54 25.40
N ILE A 186 18.42 -0.42 25.41
CA ILE A 186 17.90 0.89 25.82
C ILE A 186 16.83 1.39 24.83
N LYS A 187 17.10 1.31 23.51
CA LYS A 187 16.11 1.70 22.47
C LYS A 187 14.84 0.86 22.62
N LYS A 188 14.97 -0.45 22.84
CA LYS A 188 13.81 -1.37 23.03
C LYS A 188 12.97 -1.01 24.25
N LEU A 189 13.57 -0.88 25.44
CA LEU A 189 12.85 -0.57 26.67
C LEU A 189 12.16 0.79 26.61
N LYS A 190 12.87 1.82 26.12
CA LYS A 190 12.31 3.17 25.95
C LYS A 190 11.12 3.16 25.00
N HIS A 191 11.24 2.42 23.88
CA HIS A 191 10.19 2.36 22.88
C HIS A 191 8.95 1.62 23.39
N ILE A 192 9.10 0.51 24.12
CA ILE A 192 7.97 -0.22 24.73
C ILE A 192 7.20 0.67 25.71
N GLY A 193 7.92 1.37 26.62
CA GLY A 193 7.28 2.28 27.57
C GLY A 193 6.51 3.41 26.87
N MET A 194 7.12 4.01 25.84
CA MET A 194 6.48 5.05 25.03
C MET A 194 5.24 4.52 24.28
N MET A 195 5.33 3.33 23.70
CA MET A 195 4.22 2.70 22.96
C MET A 195 3.03 2.41 23.88
N ILE A 196 3.27 1.87 25.08
CA ILE A 196 2.21 1.63 26.08
C ILE A 196 1.57 2.95 26.50
N PHE A 197 2.38 3.97 26.78
CA PHE A 197 1.87 5.30 27.13
C PHE A 197 0.98 5.85 26.01
N GLN A 198 1.47 5.85 24.77
CA GLN A 198 0.74 6.35 23.60
C GLN A 198 -0.57 5.56 23.35
N LEU A 199 -0.55 4.24 23.51
CA LEU A 199 -1.73 3.39 23.38
C LEU A 199 -2.80 3.74 24.42
N VAL A 200 -2.41 3.83 25.70
CA VAL A 200 -3.33 4.18 26.79
C VAL A 200 -3.88 5.59 26.61
N THR A 201 -3.02 6.56 26.26
CA THR A 201 -3.46 7.93 26.01
C THR A 201 -4.38 8.02 24.79
N GLY A 202 -4.06 7.33 23.70
CA GLY A 202 -4.88 7.31 22.48
C GLY A 202 -6.26 6.72 22.74
N LEU A 203 -6.32 5.57 23.42
CA LEU A 203 -7.59 4.94 23.83
C LEU A 203 -8.43 5.86 24.72
N TYR A 204 -7.80 6.53 25.69
CA TYR A 204 -8.49 7.50 26.55
C TYR A 204 -9.03 8.68 25.74
N LEU A 205 -8.19 9.34 24.95
CA LEU A 205 -8.56 10.54 24.19
C LEU A 205 -9.66 10.27 23.16
N MET A 206 -9.58 9.13 22.46
CA MET A 206 -10.63 8.70 21.52
C MET A 206 -11.94 8.35 22.24
N LYS A 207 -11.88 7.59 23.35
CA LYS A 207 -13.07 7.19 24.12
C LYS A 207 -13.85 8.41 24.63
N PHE A 208 -13.14 9.44 25.07
CA PHE A 208 -13.75 10.68 25.58
C PHE A 208 -13.86 11.80 24.53
N LYS A 209 -13.59 11.51 23.25
CA LYS A 209 -13.65 12.46 22.12
C LYS A 209 -12.98 13.81 22.44
N LYS A 210 -11.79 13.77 23.05
CA LYS A 210 -11.10 14.96 23.53
C LYS A 210 -10.46 15.71 22.36
N LYS A 211 -10.64 17.02 22.33
CA LYS A 211 -9.86 17.90 21.44
C LYS A 211 -8.59 18.33 22.16
N THR A 212 -7.46 18.11 21.51
CA THR A 212 -6.15 18.61 21.95
C THR A 212 -5.71 19.75 21.03
N SER A 213 -4.62 20.45 21.37
CA SER A 213 -4.07 21.50 20.50
C SER A 213 -3.60 20.98 19.14
N ALA A 214 -3.30 19.68 19.04
CA ALA A 214 -2.77 19.05 17.83
C ALA A 214 -3.80 18.19 17.08
N THR A 215 -4.79 17.63 17.77
CA THR A 215 -5.66 16.59 17.18
C THR A 215 -7.05 16.57 17.84
N ASP A 216 -8.09 16.43 17.01
CA ASP A 216 -9.45 16.10 17.42
C ASP A 216 -9.62 14.58 17.47
N TRP A 217 -9.46 14.00 18.66
CA TRP A 217 -9.53 12.55 18.83
C TRP A 217 -10.96 11.99 18.67
N GLY A 218 -11.98 12.85 18.62
CA GLY A 218 -13.34 12.44 18.28
C GLY A 218 -13.52 12.16 16.79
N ASP A 219 -12.73 12.79 15.93
CA ASP A 219 -12.82 12.66 14.46
C ASP A 219 -11.74 11.77 13.86
N TYR A 220 -10.80 11.28 14.69
CA TYR A 220 -9.66 10.49 14.24
C TYR A 220 -10.04 9.19 13.50
N LYS A 221 -11.05 8.45 13.97
CA LYS A 221 -11.51 7.24 13.26
C LYS A 221 -12.29 7.55 11.98
N PRO A 222 -13.27 8.48 11.98
CA PRO A 222 -13.88 8.95 10.73
C PRO A 222 -12.86 9.47 9.72
N ASP A 223 -11.88 10.28 10.16
CA ASP A 223 -10.75 10.75 9.34
C ASP A 223 -10.00 9.56 8.74
N LEU A 224 -9.65 8.54 9.53
CA LEU A 224 -8.96 7.35 9.05
C LEU A 224 -9.77 6.64 7.96
N VAL A 225 -11.08 6.43 8.17
CA VAL A 225 -11.94 5.77 7.17
C VAL A 225 -11.98 6.59 5.89
N ARG A 226 -12.25 7.89 6.00
CA ARG A 226 -12.27 8.82 4.86
C ARG A 226 -10.93 8.87 4.13
N HIS A 227 -9.84 8.62 4.85
CA HIS A 227 -8.48 8.75 4.36
C HIS A 227 -7.73 7.44 4.13
N ALA A 228 -8.48 6.34 4.07
CA ALA A 228 -7.96 5.02 3.75
C ALA A 228 -7.52 4.93 2.28
N ASP A 229 -6.25 4.57 2.04
CA ASP A 229 -5.71 4.31 0.70
C ASP A 229 -6.07 2.90 0.23
N TYR A 230 -7.37 2.62 0.08
CA TYR A 230 -7.88 1.31 -0.32
C TYR A 230 -8.08 1.14 -1.83
N LYS A 231 -8.15 2.23 -2.60
CA LYS A 231 -8.23 2.25 -4.08
C LYS A 231 -7.16 3.18 -4.61
N LYS A 232 -6.33 2.72 -5.55
CA LYS A 232 -5.20 3.48 -6.11
C LYS A 232 -4.84 3.03 -7.52
N PHE A 233 -4.11 3.87 -8.24
CA PHE A 233 -3.68 3.59 -9.60
C PHE A 233 -2.18 3.78 -9.79
N GLY A 234 -1.52 2.77 -10.34
CA GLY A 234 -0.10 2.83 -10.65
C GLY A 234 0.32 1.77 -11.64
N ASP A 235 0.29 2.10 -12.93
CA ASP A 235 0.45 1.12 -14.02
C ASP A 235 -0.53 -0.07 -13.87
N GLY A 236 -1.75 0.22 -13.41
CA GLY A 236 -2.74 -0.77 -12.99
C GLY A 236 -3.65 -0.26 -11.88
N LEU A 237 -4.94 -0.64 -11.95
CA LEU A 237 -5.91 -0.42 -10.89
C LEU A 237 -5.65 -1.39 -9.74
N ARG A 238 -5.53 -0.86 -8.52
CA ARG A 238 -5.41 -1.64 -7.29
C ARG A 238 -6.51 -1.23 -6.34
N PHE A 239 -7.27 -2.18 -5.83
CA PHE A 239 -8.22 -1.87 -4.77
C PHE A 239 -8.47 -3.04 -3.82
N VAL A 240 -8.89 -2.72 -2.60
CA VAL A 240 -9.35 -3.67 -1.59
C VAL A 240 -10.83 -3.44 -1.35
N ALA A 241 -11.64 -4.49 -1.43
CA ALA A 241 -13.09 -4.40 -1.28
C ALA A 241 -13.64 -5.41 -0.27
N SER A 242 -14.50 -4.95 0.63
CA SER A 242 -15.36 -5.80 1.46
C SER A 242 -16.58 -6.25 0.68
N GLY A 243 -16.77 -7.56 0.54
CA GLY A 243 -17.72 -8.16 -0.40
C GLY A 243 -18.30 -9.49 0.03
N THR A 244 -19.28 -9.94 -0.74
CA THR A 244 -19.70 -11.34 -0.73
C THR A 244 -18.85 -12.16 -1.69
N ILE A 245 -18.75 -13.47 -1.44
CA ILE A 245 -18.06 -14.40 -2.35
C ILE A 245 -18.70 -14.34 -3.75
N LYS A 246 -20.02 -14.18 -3.82
CA LYS A 246 -20.76 -14.06 -5.08
C LYS A 246 -20.29 -12.84 -5.89
N GLN A 247 -20.13 -11.69 -5.24
CA GLN A 247 -19.65 -10.47 -5.89
C GLN A 247 -18.24 -10.66 -6.47
N ARG A 248 -17.32 -11.25 -5.69
CA ARG A 248 -15.97 -11.55 -6.19
C ARG A 248 -16.02 -12.47 -7.40
N LEU A 249 -16.77 -13.57 -7.34
CA LEU A 249 -16.86 -14.52 -8.45
C LEU A 249 -17.47 -13.89 -9.72
N GLU A 250 -18.45 -12.99 -9.57
CA GLU A 250 -19.02 -12.26 -10.70
C GLU A 250 -18.00 -11.33 -11.35
N LEU A 251 -17.22 -10.59 -10.54
CA LEU A 251 -16.16 -9.73 -11.05
C LEU A 251 -15.04 -10.56 -11.70
N THR A 252 -14.64 -11.67 -11.07
CA THR A 252 -13.65 -12.61 -11.62
C THR A 252 -14.08 -13.09 -13.00
N LYS A 253 -15.35 -13.47 -13.17
CA LYS A 253 -15.87 -13.93 -14.47
C LYS A 253 -15.76 -12.85 -15.56
N PHE A 254 -16.02 -11.60 -15.21
CA PHE A 254 -15.84 -10.47 -16.12
C PHE A 254 -14.36 -10.26 -16.48
N LEU A 255 -13.46 -10.28 -15.50
CA LEU A 255 -12.03 -10.13 -15.70
C LEU A 255 -11.43 -11.29 -16.50
N ASP A 256 -11.89 -12.52 -16.25
CA ASP A 256 -11.53 -13.71 -17.03
C ASP A 256 -11.89 -13.54 -18.50
N ASN A 257 -13.08 -13.02 -18.81
CA ASN A 257 -13.47 -12.76 -20.19
C ASN A 257 -12.52 -11.78 -20.89
N LEU A 258 -12.15 -10.68 -20.22
CA LEU A 258 -11.21 -9.71 -20.78
C LEU A 258 -9.79 -10.27 -20.89
N PHE A 259 -9.36 -11.11 -19.93
CA PHE A 259 -8.09 -11.82 -19.98
C PHE A 259 -8.00 -12.80 -21.16
N GLN A 260 -9.05 -13.60 -21.40
CA GLN A 260 -9.10 -14.52 -22.55
C GLN A 260 -9.05 -13.78 -23.89
N ASN A 261 -9.57 -12.55 -23.94
CA ASN A 261 -9.47 -11.67 -25.10
C ASN A 261 -8.16 -10.87 -25.15
N LYS A 262 -7.19 -11.19 -24.28
CA LYS A 262 -5.88 -10.53 -24.15
C LYS A 262 -5.95 -9.01 -23.89
N LYS A 263 -7.06 -8.52 -23.31
CA LYS A 263 -7.28 -7.09 -23.04
C LYS A 263 -6.75 -6.63 -21.69
N LEU A 264 -6.59 -7.53 -20.73
CA LEU A 264 -5.99 -7.22 -19.42
C LEU A 264 -5.38 -8.47 -18.80
N ALA A 265 -4.57 -8.29 -17.77
CA ALA A 265 -4.23 -9.33 -16.79
C ALA A 265 -4.62 -8.83 -15.40
N TYR A 266 -4.92 -9.76 -14.50
CA TYR A 266 -5.34 -9.40 -13.16
C TYR A 266 -4.88 -10.43 -12.12
N GLY A 267 -4.94 -10.04 -10.85
CA GLY A 267 -4.79 -10.93 -9.71
C GLY A 267 -5.76 -10.55 -8.60
N ILE A 268 -6.22 -11.56 -7.86
CA ILE A 268 -7.22 -11.44 -6.81
C ILE A 268 -6.80 -12.30 -5.63
N HIS A 269 -6.82 -11.72 -4.43
CA HIS A 269 -6.64 -12.49 -3.21
C HIS A 269 -7.73 -12.15 -2.21
N SER A 270 -8.50 -13.16 -1.82
CA SER A 270 -9.54 -13.04 -0.79
C SER A 270 -8.99 -13.44 0.59
N SER A 271 -9.37 -12.68 1.59
CA SER A 271 -9.02 -12.84 3.00
C SER A 271 -10.24 -12.55 3.88
N PHE A 272 -10.16 -12.81 5.19
CA PHE A 272 -11.28 -12.59 6.10
C PHE A 272 -11.36 -11.14 6.63
N ALA A 273 -10.25 -10.41 6.57
CA ALA A 273 -10.14 -9.07 7.10
C ALA A 273 -9.24 -8.19 6.22
N ALA A 274 -9.38 -6.87 6.40
CA ALA A 274 -8.43 -5.88 5.95
C ALA A 274 -7.39 -5.59 7.05
N MET A 275 -6.24 -5.07 6.66
CA MET A 275 -5.23 -4.54 7.58
C MET A 275 -4.89 -3.10 7.20
N VAL A 276 -4.53 -2.31 8.21
CA VAL A 276 -4.12 -0.91 8.03
C VAL A 276 -2.68 -0.78 8.49
N THR A 277 -1.82 -0.21 7.64
CA THR A 277 -0.46 0.20 8.00
C THR A 277 -0.36 1.71 7.90
N CYS A 278 0.13 2.37 8.94
CA CYS A 278 0.17 3.83 8.97
C CYS A 278 1.59 4.38 8.82
N TYR A 279 1.69 5.48 8.09
CA TYR A 279 2.81 6.41 8.19
C TYR A 279 2.34 7.72 8.80
N VAL A 280 2.84 8.02 10.00
CA VAL A 280 2.40 9.14 10.84
C VAL A 280 3.51 10.19 10.93
N LYS A 281 3.31 11.35 10.33
CA LYS A 281 4.06 12.58 10.67
C LYS A 281 3.28 13.44 11.65
N SER A 282 1.96 13.52 11.48
CA SER A 282 1.04 14.23 12.36
C SER A 282 -0.31 13.51 12.37
N TYR A 283 -0.86 13.23 13.56
CA TYR A 283 -2.11 12.48 13.70
C TYR A 283 -3.35 13.18 13.09
N GLN A 284 -3.28 14.48 12.78
CA GLN A 284 -4.42 15.24 12.26
C GLN A 284 -4.37 15.50 10.75
N LYS A 285 -3.19 15.65 10.15
CA LYS A 285 -3.06 16.16 8.77
C LYS A 285 -2.09 15.36 7.90
N ASP A 286 -0.99 14.88 8.47
CA ASP A 286 0.05 14.17 7.73
C ASP A 286 0.10 12.71 8.18
N HIS A 287 -0.97 11.99 7.88
CA HIS A 287 -1.19 10.61 8.25
C HIS A 287 -1.69 9.81 7.05
N ILE A 288 -0.89 8.87 6.58
CA ILE A 288 -1.25 8.00 5.46
C ILE A 288 -1.68 6.65 6.01
N HIS A 289 -2.83 6.16 5.56
CA HIS A 289 -3.41 4.87 5.95
C HIS A 289 -3.40 3.90 4.78
N PHE A 290 -2.36 3.09 4.67
CA PHE A 290 -2.30 2.04 3.65
C PHE A 290 -3.26 0.91 4.03
N VAL A 291 -4.13 0.54 3.11
CA VAL A 291 -5.05 -0.59 3.28
C VAL A 291 -4.66 -1.74 2.37
N ASP A 292 -4.64 -2.94 2.94
CA ASP A 292 -4.43 -4.23 2.26
C ASP A 292 -5.37 -5.31 2.84
N GLY A 293 -5.50 -6.45 2.18
CA GLY A 293 -6.10 -7.67 2.73
C GLY A 293 -5.13 -8.42 3.66
N THR A 294 -5.67 -9.21 4.59
CA THR A 294 -4.87 -10.13 5.41
C THR A 294 -4.30 -11.30 4.60
N ASP A 295 -3.45 -12.12 5.23
CA ASP A 295 -2.95 -13.39 4.68
C ASP A 295 -2.16 -13.27 3.36
N GLY A 296 -1.62 -12.08 3.12
CA GLY A 296 -0.76 -11.76 1.99
C GLY A 296 -1.36 -10.77 1.00
N GLY A 297 -2.67 -10.50 1.07
CA GLY A 297 -3.33 -9.38 0.37
C GLY A 297 -2.82 -9.14 -1.05
N TYR A 298 -2.37 -7.91 -1.32
CA TYR A 298 -1.82 -7.51 -2.61
C TYR A 298 -0.58 -8.30 -3.02
N ALA A 299 0.25 -8.80 -2.10
CA ALA A 299 1.41 -9.59 -2.49
C ALA A 299 1.00 -10.90 -3.18
N LYS A 300 -0.08 -11.54 -2.70
CA LYS A 300 -0.66 -12.73 -3.35
C LYS A 300 -1.36 -12.39 -4.67
N ALA A 301 -2.11 -11.29 -4.72
CA ALA A 301 -2.71 -10.82 -5.96
C ALA A 301 -1.64 -10.45 -7.01
N SER A 302 -0.53 -9.83 -6.60
CA SER A 302 0.63 -9.49 -7.44
C SER A 302 1.27 -10.74 -8.05
N GLN A 303 1.41 -11.81 -7.27
CA GLN A 303 1.89 -13.10 -7.76
C GLN A 303 0.97 -13.67 -8.85
N GLU A 304 -0.35 -13.64 -8.64
CA GLU A 304 -1.32 -14.14 -9.62
C GLU A 304 -1.32 -13.30 -10.91
N LEU A 305 -1.26 -11.98 -10.80
CA LEU A 305 -1.12 -11.06 -11.93
C LEU A 305 0.12 -11.40 -12.77
N LYS A 306 1.27 -11.59 -12.13
CA LYS A 306 2.54 -11.89 -12.79
C LYS A 306 2.46 -13.20 -13.58
N ASN A 307 1.81 -14.22 -13.03
CA ASN A 307 1.57 -15.48 -13.73
C ASN A 307 0.71 -15.28 -14.98
N ARG A 308 -0.41 -14.56 -14.87
CA ARG A 308 -1.28 -14.24 -16.00
C ARG A 308 -0.58 -13.42 -17.08
N ARG A 309 0.27 -12.46 -16.70
CA ARG A 309 1.08 -11.70 -17.66
C ARG A 309 2.05 -12.59 -18.43
N ALA A 310 2.68 -13.55 -17.75
CA ALA A 310 3.56 -14.51 -18.40
C ALA A 310 2.81 -15.41 -19.38
N GLU A 311 1.51 -15.67 -19.18
CA GLU A 311 0.66 -16.40 -20.13
C GLU A 311 0.32 -15.58 -21.37
N LEU A 312 0.09 -14.27 -21.25
CA LEU A 312 -0.18 -13.39 -22.39
C LEU A 312 1.03 -13.21 -23.32
N ASN A 313 2.24 -13.33 -22.77
CA ASN A 313 3.50 -13.21 -23.50
C ASN A 313 3.94 -14.52 -24.20
N LYS A 314 3.17 -15.61 -24.06
CA LYS A 314 3.38 -16.88 -24.77
C LYS A 314 2.54 -16.94 -26.03
#